data_AF-A0A2U3DUB5-F1
#
_entry.id   AF-A0A2U3DUB5-F1
#
_cell.length_a   1.000
_cell.length_b   1.000
_cell.length_c   1.000
_cell.angle_alpha   90.00
_cell.angle_beta   90.00
_cell.angle_gamma   90.00
#
_symmetry.space_group_name_H-M   'P 1'
#
loop_
_entity.id
_entity.type
_entity.pdbx_description
1 polymer ?
#
loop_
_entity_poly.entity_id
_entity_poly.type
_entity_poly.pdbx_seq_one_letter_code
_entity_poly.pdbx_strand_id
1 'polypeptide(L)'
;MGQPAGACVAKKVAIVGSANFLRFLKILNIATDTTDMALGVSRDYGSFEWAGKNVRSVFCQAKNLFSTQMWRMLFDIIRFNQFALDVLIDADKAGSNDGKGNLIHDESIGDYLDRHGYSHAFRDGYLIPITAAVWSTSPKTCIDEFPVLTLIRFLWNHHNLSTVSSRPEWLTLREGSRSYIDAVMECIPSDHVFLDSPVQSVQNQADGRITLRTVGGLSQNFDHVILATHGDQALSILGPSATDEEREILSSFKTSQNEVVLHSDLTHMPKRRSAWCSWNYMTLSPEPGTTTDIVSLTYNMNTLQHIPTEQFGHVLVTLNPLHQPSPALTQGRFHYSHPLYTSRAVAAQIKLQAIQNKRGVSFAGAWTNYGFHEDGFSSGLRVARDHLGATLPFDFIDSSFSRGTTPRLNLTDYAIRFIITVIQVLIIQPLGTIALARKRRLYKSRGAESERKEI
;
A
#
# COMPACT_ATOMS: atom_id res chain seq x y z
N MET A 1 9.89 3.02 32.45
CA MET A 1 10.02 4.34 31.79
C MET A 1 8.94 4.44 30.73
N GLY A 2 7.96 5.33 30.90
CA GLY A 2 6.80 5.42 30.00
C GLY A 2 7.21 6.00 28.66
N GLN A 3 6.93 5.28 27.56
CA GLN A 3 6.89 5.91 26.23
C GLN A 3 5.92 7.09 26.29
N PRO A 4 6.26 8.26 25.70
CA PRO A 4 5.32 9.37 25.63
C PRO A 4 4.05 8.89 24.91
N ALA A 5 2.88 9.21 25.47
CA ALA A 5 1.56 8.75 25.00
C ALA A 5 1.33 8.96 23.49
N GLY A 6 2.02 9.93 22.87
CA GLY A 6 2.00 10.16 21.41
C GLY A 6 2.53 9.00 20.55
N ALA A 7 3.41 8.13 21.07
CA ALA A 7 3.92 6.98 20.33
C ALA A 7 2.89 5.84 20.18
N CYS A 8 1.85 5.80 21.02
CA CYS A 8 0.79 4.79 20.96
C CYS A 8 -0.26 5.12 19.87
N VAL A 9 -0.53 6.42 19.66
CA VAL A 9 -1.52 6.91 18.69
C VAL A 9 -1.13 6.55 17.25
N ALA A 10 0.15 6.67 16.89
CA ALA A 10 0.64 6.37 15.53
C ALA A 10 0.72 4.86 15.21
N LYS A 11 0.38 3.98 16.16
CA LYS A 11 0.61 2.54 16.08
C LYS A 11 -0.66 1.72 16.30
N LYS A 12 -1.80 2.03 15.66
CA LYS A 12 -2.88 1.01 15.54
C LYS A 12 -2.92 0.42 14.14
N VAL A 13 -3.04 -0.90 14.10
CA VAL A 13 -3.18 -1.67 12.87
C VAL A 13 -4.63 -1.57 12.39
N ALA A 14 -4.82 -1.18 11.13
CA ALA A 14 -6.10 -1.37 10.45
C ALA A 14 -6.13 -2.79 9.89
N ILE A 15 -7.19 -3.52 10.19
CA ILE A 15 -7.32 -4.96 9.93
C ILE A 15 -8.44 -5.16 8.90
N VAL A 16 -8.09 -5.72 7.74
CA VAL A 16 -9.05 -6.22 6.75
C VAL A 16 -8.45 -7.45 6.07
N GLY A 17 -9.26 -8.49 5.87
CA GLY A 17 -8.78 -9.71 5.20
C GLY A 17 -7.62 -10.41 5.90
N SER A 18 -7.42 -10.18 7.21
CA SER A 18 -6.30 -10.75 8.00
C SER A 18 -6.73 -12.02 8.74
N ALA A 19 -6.81 -13.13 8.01
CA ALA A 19 -7.41 -14.35 8.51
C ALA A 19 -6.65 -14.97 9.70
N ASN A 20 -5.32 -15.05 9.63
CA ASN A 20 -4.52 -15.61 10.70
C ASN A 20 -4.40 -14.65 11.88
N PHE A 21 -4.20 -13.35 11.62
CA PHE A 21 -4.08 -12.37 12.69
C PHE A 21 -5.38 -12.25 13.51
N LEU A 22 -6.55 -12.26 12.87
CA LEU A 22 -7.83 -12.25 13.58
C LEU A 22 -8.05 -13.52 14.43
N ARG A 23 -7.65 -14.69 13.93
CA ARG A 23 -7.70 -15.95 14.70
C ARG A 23 -6.82 -15.87 15.94
N PHE A 24 -5.62 -15.33 15.79
CA PHE A 24 -4.68 -15.10 16.88
C PHE A 24 -5.23 -14.11 17.94
N LEU A 25 -5.76 -12.96 17.52
CA LEU A 25 -6.38 -12.00 18.43
C LEU A 25 -7.54 -12.61 19.22
N LYS A 26 -8.34 -13.46 18.57
CA LYS A 26 -9.44 -14.19 19.22
C LYS A 26 -8.93 -15.14 20.32
N ILE A 27 -7.81 -15.81 20.09
CA ILE A 27 -7.18 -16.70 21.10
C ILE A 27 -6.67 -15.90 22.28
N LEU A 28 -6.06 -14.74 22.03
CA LEU A 28 -5.58 -13.83 23.08
C LEU A 28 -6.70 -12.99 23.72
N ASN A 29 -7.95 -13.16 23.28
CA ASN A 29 -9.11 -12.38 23.74
C ASN A 29 -8.91 -10.86 23.60
N ILE A 30 -8.25 -10.42 22.52
CA ILE A 30 -8.01 -9.01 22.24
C ILE A 30 -9.20 -8.44 21.44
N ALA A 31 -9.82 -7.39 21.98
CA ALA A 31 -11.00 -6.78 21.38
C ALA A 31 -10.68 -5.95 20.13
N THR A 32 -11.51 -6.14 19.10
CA THR A 32 -11.51 -5.35 17.85
C THR A 32 -12.81 -4.58 17.71
N ASP A 33 -12.74 -3.38 17.13
CA ASP A 33 -13.89 -2.54 16.81
C ASP A 33 -13.93 -2.22 15.31
N THR A 34 -15.12 -2.03 14.74
CA THR A 34 -15.29 -1.54 13.37
C THR A 34 -14.75 -0.12 13.23
N THR A 35 -14.11 0.20 12.11
CA THR A 35 -13.55 1.53 11.82
C THR A 35 -13.82 1.99 10.40
N ASP A 36 -13.83 3.31 10.19
CA ASP A 36 -13.95 3.95 8.89
C ASP A 36 -12.54 4.08 8.25
N MET A 37 -12.43 3.66 6.99
CA MET A 37 -11.19 3.70 6.19
C MET A 37 -11.39 4.44 4.87
N ALA A 38 -12.37 5.35 4.82
CA ALA A 38 -12.63 6.15 3.65
C ALA A 38 -11.43 7.03 3.30
N LEU A 39 -11.21 7.20 2.00
CA LEU A 39 -10.19 8.05 1.42
C LEU A 39 -10.81 9.38 0.95
N GLY A 40 -10.13 10.48 1.24
CA GLY A 40 -10.36 11.79 0.67
C GLY A 40 -9.12 12.22 -0.11
N VAL A 41 -9.32 12.96 -1.20
CA VAL A 41 -8.25 13.53 -2.01
C VAL A 41 -8.41 15.04 -2.02
N SER A 42 -7.36 15.78 -1.70
CA SER A 42 -7.29 17.22 -1.86
C SER A 42 -6.05 17.60 -2.66
N ARG A 43 -6.27 18.34 -3.74
CA ARG A 43 -5.22 18.81 -4.65
C ARG A 43 -5.20 20.33 -4.73
N ASP A 44 -4.00 20.90 -4.80
CA ASP A 44 -3.73 22.33 -4.95
C ASP A 44 -4.47 23.14 -3.88
N TYR A 45 -4.23 22.80 -2.61
CA TYR A 45 -4.81 23.47 -1.44
C TYR A 45 -6.35 23.57 -1.51
N GLY A 46 -7.00 22.50 -2.00
CA GLY A 46 -8.45 22.38 -2.09
C GLY A 46 -9.08 22.94 -3.38
N SER A 47 -8.28 23.19 -4.42
CA SER A 47 -8.81 23.56 -5.74
C SER A 47 -9.62 22.41 -6.36
N PHE A 48 -9.17 21.17 -6.14
CA PHE A 48 -9.89 19.93 -6.45
C PHE A 48 -9.98 19.06 -5.20
N GLU A 49 -11.20 18.63 -4.86
CA GLU A 49 -11.46 17.73 -3.74
C GLU A 49 -12.56 16.74 -4.08
N TRP A 50 -12.41 15.51 -3.61
CA TRP A 50 -13.48 14.51 -3.54
C TRP A 50 -13.19 13.50 -2.42
N ALA A 51 -14.22 12.83 -1.94
CA ALA A 51 -14.09 11.82 -0.89
C ALA A 51 -15.04 10.64 -1.11
N GLY A 52 -14.57 9.44 -0.76
CA GLY A 52 -15.27 8.17 -0.97
C GLY A 52 -16.27 7.75 0.11
N LYS A 53 -16.71 8.65 1.01
CA LYS A 53 -17.64 8.34 2.11
C LYS A 53 -19.08 8.12 1.64
N ASN A 54 -19.57 8.99 0.77
CA ASN A 54 -20.93 8.97 0.23
C ASN A 54 -21.02 9.86 -1.02
N VAL A 55 -22.16 9.86 -1.72
CA VAL A 55 -22.35 10.66 -2.94
C VAL A 55 -22.14 12.16 -2.69
N ARG A 56 -22.55 12.66 -1.51
CA ARG A 56 -22.37 14.07 -1.13
C ARG A 56 -20.89 14.42 -0.94
N SER A 57 -20.06 13.50 -0.45
CA SER A 57 -18.62 13.70 -0.30
C SER A 57 -17.85 13.57 -1.62
N VAL A 58 -18.34 12.75 -2.57
CA VAL A 58 -17.81 12.71 -3.95
C VAL A 58 -17.98 14.07 -4.63
N PHE A 59 -19.15 14.69 -4.48
CA PHE A 59 -19.45 16.03 -4.96
C PHE A 59 -19.33 17.09 -3.86
N CYS A 60 -18.30 17.00 -3.02
CA CYS A 60 -18.04 18.00 -1.98
C CYS A 60 -17.82 19.41 -2.57
N GLN A 61 -17.48 19.50 -3.86
CA GLN A 61 -17.51 20.71 -4.66
C GLN A 61 -18.67 20.65 -5.67
N ALA A 62 -19.71 21.47 -5.51
CA ALA A 62 -20.88 21.47 -6.39
C ALA A 62 -20.53 21.69 -7.88
N LYS A 63 -19.49 22.49 -8.17
CA LYS A 63 -18.97 22.69 -9.54
C LYS A 63 -18.58 21.37 -10.24
N ASN A 64 -18.22 20.34 -9.49
CA ASN A 64 -17.81 19.05 -10.04
C ASN A 64 -18.97 18.25 -10.62
N LEU A 65 -20.23 18.59 -10.28
CA LEU A 65 -21.41 18.02 -10.95
C LEU A 65 -21.46 18.34 -12.44
N PHE A 66 -20.87 19.47 -12.84
CA PHE A 66 -20.78 19.91 -14.23
C PHE A 66 -19.40 19.65 -14.84
N SER A 67 -18.48 19.02 -14.10
CA SER A 67 -17.13 18.73 -14.57
C SER A 67 -17.12 17.44 -15.38
N THR A 68 -16.83 17.55 -16.68
CA THR A 68 -16.63 16.40 -17.55
C THR A 68 -15.49 15.50 -17.07
N GLN A 69 -14.45 16.08 -16.45
CA GLN A 69 -13.33 15.34 -15.89
C GLN A 69 -13.74 14.52 -14.67
N MET A 70 -14.60 15.05 -13.79
CA MET A 70 -15.13 14.33 -12.64
C MET A 70 -15.94 13.11 -13.09
N TRP A 71 -16.87 13.29 -14.04
CA TRP A 71 -17.65 12.19 -14.59
C TRP A 71 -16.79 11.17 -15.36
N ARG A 72 -15.77 11.64 -16.11
CA ARG A 72 -14.81 10.76 -16.78
C ARG A 72 -14.03 9.92 -15.77
N MET A 73 -13.61 10.49 -14.64
CA MET A 73 -12.96 9.79 -13.54
C MET A 73 -13.89 8.73 -12.93
N LEU A 74 -15.13 9.10 -12.56
CA LEU A 74 -16.09 8.17 -11.98
C LEU A 74 -16.42 7.00 -12.91
N PHE A 75 -16.59 7.28 -14.20
CA PHE A 75 -16.78 6.24 -15.21
C PHE A 75 -15.57 5.32 -15.30
N ASP A 76 -14.35 5.86 -15.32
CA ASP A 76 -13.12 5.06 -15.33
C ASP A 76 -12.93 4.21 -14.07
N ILE A 77 -13.36 4.68 -12.89
CA ILE A 77 -13.33 3.87 -11.66
C ILE A 77 -14.18 2.61 -11.84
N ILE A 78 -15.41 2.79 -12.34
CA ILE A 78 -16.33 1.68 -12.58
C ILE A 78 -15.78 0.75 -13.68
N ARG A 79 -15.23 1.32 -14.76
CA ARG A 79 -14.59 0.57 -15.84
C ARG A 79 -13.39 -0.22 -15.32
N PHE A 80 -12.52 0.40 -14.55
CA PHE A 80 -11.33 -0.24 -13.99
C PHE A 80 -11.72 -1.41 -13.09
N ASN A 81 -12.67 -1.22 -12.16
CA ASN A 81 -13.13 -2.28 -11.27
C ASN A 81 -13.66 -3.52 -12.04
N GLN A 82 -14.22 -3.31 -13.22
CA GLN A 82 -14.76 -4.39 -14.05
C GLN A 82 -13.69 -5.04 -14.94
N PHE A 83 -12.93 -4.25 -15.69
CA PHE A 83 -12.00 -4.75 -16.72
C PHE A 83 -10.61 -5.08 -16.19
N ALA A 84 -10.21 -4.54 -15.02
CA ALA A 84 -8.95 -4.93 -14.39
C ALA A 84 -8.92 -6.43 -14.03
N LEU A 85 -10.07 -7.04 -13.75
CA LEU A 85 -10.19 -8.47 -13.47
C LEU A 85 -9.67 -9.36 -14.61
N ASP A 86 -9.68 -8.85 -15.85
CA ASP A 86 -9.20 -9.60 -17.02
C ASP A 86 -7.69 -9.87 -16.92
N VAL A 87 -6.93 -8.99 -16.27
CA VAL A 87 -5.50 -9.21 -16.00
C VAL A 87 -5.28 -10.47 -15.15
N LEU A 88 -6.15 -10.70 -14.15
CA LEU A 88 -6.07 -11.87 -13.29
C LEU A 88 -6.54 -13.14 -14.01
N ILE A 89 -7.59 -13.02 -14.82
CA ILE A 89 -8.14 -14.12 -15.64
C ILE A 89 -7.12 -14.58 -16.68
N ASP A 90 -6.43 -13.64 -17.34
CA ASP A 90 -5.46 -13.94 -18.38
C ASP A 90 -4.14 -14.46 -17.81
N ALA A 91 -3.72 -13.97 -16.64
CA ALA A 91 -2.56 -14.51 -15.92
C ALA A 91 -2.75 -15.98 -15.52
N ASP A 92 -3.95 -16.36 -15.04
CA ASP A 92 -4.28 -17.74 -14.67
C ASP A 92 -4.25 -18.69 -15.89
N LYS A 93 -4.79 -18.24 -17.04
CA LYS A 93 -4.70 -18.97 -18.31
C LYS A 93 -3.26 -19.13 -18.78
N ALA A 94 -2.43 -18.10 -18.66
CA ALA A 94 -1.03 -18.12 -19.07
C ALA A 94 -0.15 -19.00 -18.16
N GLY A 95 -0.47 -19.08 -16.86
CA GLY A 95 0.17 -20.01 -15.92
C GLY A 95 -0.13 -21.50 -16.21
N SER A 96 -1.13 -21.77 -17.06
CA SER A 96 -1.57 -23.12 -17.42
C SER A 96 -0.97 -23.64 -18.74
N ASN A 97 -0.40 -22.78 -19.59
CA ASN A 97 0.25 -23.16 -20.85
C ASN A 97 1.20 -22.04 -21.32
N ASP A 98 2.48 -22.38 -21.45
CA ASP A 98 3.53 -21.67 -22.17
C ASP A 98 4.05 -20.38 -21.53
N GLY A 99 5.38 -20.18 -21.53
CA GLY A 99 6.14 -19.10 -20.88
C GLY A 99 5.84 -17.64 -21.31
N LYS A 100 4.61 -17.32 -21.72
CA LYS A 100 4.03 -15.98 -21.84
C LYS A 100 3.63 -15.36 -20.51
N GLY A 101 3.62 -16.12 -19.41
CA GLY A 101 3.37 -15.59 -18.06
C GLY A 101 4.25 -14.39 -17.71
N ASN A 102 5.53 -14.40 -18.11
CA ASN A 102 6.49 -13.32 -17.83
C ASN A 102 6.08 -11.95 -18.41
N LEU A 103 5.37 -11.89 -19.56
CA LEU A 103 5.00 -10.62 -20.19
C LEU A 103 3.88 -9.87 -19.46
N ILE A 104 3.00 -10.59 -18.75
CA ILE A 104 1.94 -10.00 -17.91
C ILE A 104 2.51 -9.60 -16.54
N HIS A 105 3.59 -10.25 -16.09
CA HIS A 105 4.24 -9.96 -14.82
C HIS A 105 4.98 -8.61 -14.82
N ASP A 106 5.42 -8.12 -15.98
CA ASP A 106 6.32 -6.95 -16.07
C ASP A 106 5.64 -5.65 -16.56
N GLU A 107 4.38 -5.68 -17.00
CA GLU A 107 3.67 -4.45 -17.41
C GLU A 107 3.46 -3.52 -16.20
N SER A 108 3.90 -2.27 -16.31
CA SER A 108 3.65 -1.24 -15.30
C SER A 108 2.17 -0.85 -15.29
N ILE A 109 1.66 -0.38 -14.15
CA ILE A 109 0.30 0.17 -14.11
C ILE A 109 0.15 1.37 -15.06
N GLY A 110 1.21 2.17 -15.26
CA GLY A 110 1.22 3.28 -16.21
C GLY A 110 0.93 2.82 -17.64
N ASP A 111 1.70 1.84 -18.12
CA ASP A 111 1.56 1.29 -19.47
C ASP A 111 0.18 0.66 -19.68
N TYR A 112 -0.33 -0.05 -18.67
CA TYR A 112 -1.69 -0.60 -18.69
C TYR A 112 -2.74 0.52 -18.86
N LEU A 113 -2.62 1.61 -18.10
CA LEU A 113 -3.57 2.70 -18.18
C LEU A 113 -3.58 3.38 -19.54
N ASP A 114 -2.39 3.61 -20.10
CA ASP A 114 -2.21 4.26 -21.40
C ASP A 114 -2.73 3.36 -22.53
N ARG A 115 -2.36 2.07 -22.51
CA ARG A 115 -2.81 1.06 -23.48
C ARG A 115 -4.34 0.94 -23.54
N HIS A 116 -5.00 1.01 -22.39
CA HIS A 116 -6.46 0.90 -22.29
C HIS A 116 -7.19 2.25 -22.39
N GLY A 117 -6.48 3.37 -22.51
CA GLY A 117 -7.06 4.70 -22.68
C GLY A 117 -7.80 5.24 -21.45
N TYR A 118 -7.30 4.95 -20.25
CA TYR A 118 -7.80 5.56 -19.02
C TYR A 118 -7.45 7.05 -18.95
N SER A 119 -8.31 7.85 -18.33
CA SER A 119 -8.11 9.30 -18.25
C SER A 119 -7.09 9.70 -17.19
N HIS A 120 -6.40 10.82 -17.41
CA HIS A 120 -5.58 11.48 -16.37
C HIS A 120 -6.39 11.82 -15.11
N ALA A 121 -7.68 12.15 -15.26
CA ALA A 121 -8.56 12.41 -14.12
C ALA A 121 -8.70 11.17 -13.22
N PHE A 122 -8.82 9.98 -13.81
CA PHE A 122 -8.79 8.71 -13.07
C PHE A 122 -7.41 8.39 -12.50
N ARG A 123 -6.37 8.47 -13.33
CA ARG A 123 -5.01 8.15 -12.93
C ARG A 123 -4.56 9.02 -11.75
N ASP A 124 -4.63 10.33 -11.91
CA ASP A 124 -4.07 11.31 -10.96
C ASP A 124 -5.06 11.63 -9.83
N GLY A 125 -6.36 11.49 -10.08
CA GLY A 125 -7.42 11.82 -9.11
C GLY A 125 -7.88 10.64 -8.24
N TYR A 126 -7.65 9.40 -8.67
CA TYR A 126 -8.11 8.20 -7.96
C TYR A 126 -7.03 7.14 -7.79
N LEU A 127 -6.45 6.63 -8.89
CA LEU A 127 -5.61 5.43 -8.82
C LEU A 127 -4.26 5.70 -8.13
N ILE A 128 -3.58 6.80 -8.47
CA ILE A 128 -2.36 7.20 -7.78
C ILE A 128 -2.65 7.47 -6.30
N PRO A 129 -3.64 8.29 -5.91
CA PRO A 129 -3.97 8.51 -4.50
C PRO A 129 -4.23 7.23 -3.71
N ILE A 130 -5.00 6.28 -4.24
CA ILE A 130 -5.30 5.04 -3.51
C ILE A 130 -4.06 4.15 -3.39
N THR A 131 -3.26 3.99 -4.45
CA THR A 131 -2.03 3.18 -4.41
C THR A 131 -0.98 3.83 -3.51
N ALA A 132 -0.78 5.14 -3.62
CA ALA A 132 0.15 5.89 -2.79
C ALA A 132 -0.25 5.85 -1.31
N ALA A 133 -1.54 5.93 -1.00
CA ALA A 133 -1.99 5.82 0.39
C ALA A 133 -1.75 4.42 0.97
N VAL A 134 -1.94 3.37 0.17
CA VAL A 134 -1.81 1.98 0.59
C VAL A 134 -0.34 1.57 0.76
N TRP A 135 0.56 1.96 -0.14
CA TRP A 135 1.96 1.55 -0.13
C TRP A 135 2.95 2.68 0.15
N SER A 136 2.49 3.86 0.59
CA SER A 136 3.35 5.02 0.88
C SER A 136 4.42 5.27 -0.20
N THR A 137 4.06 5.00 -1.45
CA THR A 137 4.94 5.03 -2.62
C THR A 137 4.70 6.30 -3.39
N SER A 138 5.76 6.88 -3.95
CA SER A 138 5.65 8.12 -4.71
C SER A 138 4.82 7.92 -5.99
N PRO A 139 4.12 8.96 -6.47
CA PRO A 139 3.35 8.89 -7.70
C PRO A 139 4.12 8.35 -8.90
N LYS A 140 5.39 8.76 -9.06
CA LYS A 140 6.24 8.33 -10.16
C LYS A 140 6.58 6.84 -10.06
N THR A 141 7.11 6.40 -8.92
CA THR A 141 7.42 4.98 -8.71
C THR A 141 6.17 4.11 -8.84
N CYS A 142 5.01 4.59 -8.37
CA CYS A 142 3.74 3.91 -8.55
C CYS A 142 3.42 3.68 -10.04
N ILE A 143 3.57 4.70 -10.89
CA ILE A 143 3.19 4.59 -12.31
C ILE A 143 4.23 3.80 -13.11
N ASP A 144 5.51 4.05 -12.86
CA ASP A 144 6.61 3.56 -13.70
C ASP A 144 7.04 2.14 -13.34
N GLU A 145 6.95 1.74 -12.06
CA GLU A 145 7.59 0.52 -11.56
C GLU A 145 6.64 -0.48 -10.90
N PHE A 146 5.41 -0.08 -10.57
CA PHE A 146 4.48 -0.98 -9.86
C PHE A 146 3.83 -1.97 -10.84
N PRO A 147 4.02 -3.29 -10.66
CA PRO A 147 3.45 -4.29 -11.57
C PRO A 147 1.93 -4.30 -11.55
N VAL A 148 1.31 -4.22 -12.73
CA VAL A 148 -0.15 -4.17 -12.88
C VAL A 148 -0.83 -5.39 -12.26
N LEU A 149 -0.26 -6.59 -12.46
CA LEU A 149 -0.81 -7.84 -11.92
C LEU A 149 -0.84 -7.82 -10.39
N THR A 150 0.24 -7.38 -9.75
CA THR A 150 0.35 -7.29 -8.29
C THR A 150 -0.66 -6.30 -7.73
N LEU A 151 -0.77 -5.11 -8.33
CA LEU A 151 -1.72 -4.09 -7.91
C LEU A 151 -3.17 -4.58 -8.03
N ILE A 152 -3.54 -5.13 -9.18
CA ILE A 152 -4.91 -5.61 -9.42
C ILE A 152 -5.24 -6.80 -8.51
N ARG A 153 -4.31 -7.74 -8.31
CA ARG A 153 -4.48 -8.86 -7.39
C ARG A 153 -4.74 -8.36 -5.97
N PHE A 154 -3.96 -7.39 -5.50
CA PHE A 154 -4.19 -6.76 -4.21
C PHE A 154 -5.56 -6.10 -4.13
N LEU A 155 -5.89 -5.22 -5.08
CA LEU A 155 -7.18 -4.53 -5.07
C LEU A 155 -8.36 -5.51 -5.13
N TRP A 156 -8.20 -6.66 -5.80
CA TRP A 156 -9.19 -7.73 -5.81
C TRP A 156 -9.30 -8.42 -4.44
N ASN A 157 -8.19 -8.91 -3.89
CA ASN A 157 -8.12 -9.62 -2.60
C ASN A 157 -8.68 -8.79 -1.45
N HIS A 158 -8.44 -7.47 -1.46
CA HIS A 158 -8.89 -6.54 -0.43
C HIS A 158 -10.22 -5.85 -0.76
N HIS A 159 -10.99 -6.39 -1.72
CA HIS A 159 -12.32 -5.93 -2.10
C HIS A 159 -12.42 -4.48 -2.65
N ASN A 160 -11.29 -3.87 -3.01
CA ASN A 160 -11.21 -2.53 -3.60
C ASN A 160 -11.66 -2.49 -5.08
N LEU A 161 -11.72 -3.62 -5.78
CA LEU A 161 -12.32 -3.75 -7.14
C LEU A 161 -13.81 -4.15 -7.11
N SER A 162 -14.58 -3.70 -6.11
CA SER A 162 -15.99 -4.09 -5.99
C SER A 162 -16.92 -2.90 -6.24
N THR A 163 -17.75 -3.02 -7.28
CA THR A 163 -18.80 -2.02 -7.60
C THR A 163 -20.17 -2.38 -7.00
N VAL A 164 -20.42 -3.67 -6.71
CA VAL A 164 -21.76 -4.20 -6.36
C VAL A 164 -21.77 -5.09 -5.10
N SER A 165 -20.61 -5.52 -4.58
CA SER A 165 -20.54 -6.41 -3.42
C SER A 165 -20.38 -5.66 -2.09
N SER A 166 -20.89 -6.24 -1.00
CA SER A 166 -20.63 -5.77 0.37
C SER A 166 -19.12 -5.74 0.62
N ARG A 167 -18.58 -4.56 0.95
CA ARG A 167 -17.18 -4.43 1.37
C ARG A 167 -17.04 -5.02 2.77
N PRO A 168 -16.00 -5.82 3.04
CA PRO A 168 -15.72 -6.25 4.40
C PRO A 168 -15.52 -5.03 5.30
N GLU A 169 -16.01 -5.12 6.52
CA GLU A 169 -15.79 -4.09 7.52
C GLU A 169 -14.31 -4.02 7.87
N TRP A 170 -13.79 -2.80 7.95
CA TRP A 170 -12.47 -2.57 8.48
C TRP A 170 -12.53 -2.61 9.99
N LEU A 171 -11.54 -3.24 10.60
CA LEU A 171 -11.42 -3.36 12.05
C LEU A 171 -10.19 -2.60 12.54
N THR A 172 -10.24 -2.16 13.80
CA THR A 172 -9.10 -1.65 14.55
C THR A 172 -9.06 -2.30 15.91
N LEU A 173 -7.90 -2.24 16.58
CA LEU A 173 -7.76 -2.74 17.95
C LEU A 173 -8.25 -1.68 18.93
N ARG A 174 -9.18 -2.05 19.82
CA ARG A 174 -9.79 -1.10 20.76
C ARG A 174 -8.74 -0.34 21.57
N GLU A 175 -7.83 -1.08 22.18
CA GLU A 175 -6.71 -0.56 22.98
C GLU A 175 -5.42 -0.36 22.17
N GLY A 176 -5.50 -0.48 20.84
CA GLY A 176 -4.36 -0.34 19.92
C GLY A 176 -3.41 -1.52 19.86
N SER A 177 -2.38 -1.44 19.01
CA SER A 177 -1.46 -2.57 18.76
C SER A 177 -0.71 -3.04 19.99
N ARG A 178 -0.48 -2.12 20.95
CA ARG A 178 0.17 -2.43 22.21
C ARG A 178 -0.53 -3.56 22.96
N SER A 179 -1.86 -3.67 22.86
CA SER A 179 -2.63 -4.71 23.55
C SER A 179 -2.18 -6.14 23.21
N TYR A 180 -2.02 -6.48 21.92
CA TYR A 180 -1.58 -7.83 21.55
C TYR A 180 -0.07 -7.98 21.71
N ILE A 181 0.71 -6.90 21.59
CA ILE A 181 2.16 -6.95 21.85
C ILE A 181 2.40 -7.28 23.32
N ASP A 182 1.77 -6.56 24.26
CA ASP A 182 1.90 -6.80 25.69
C ASP A 182 1.51 -8.25 26.03
N ALA A 183 0.40 -8.76 25.47
CA ALA A 183 -0.03 -10.16 25.65
C ALA A 183 0.99 -11.19 25.10
N VAL A 184 1.67 -10.91 23.98
CA VAL A 184 2.75 -11.77 23.47
C VAL A 184 3.97 -11.71 24.38
N MET A 185 4.33 -10.51 24.84
CA MET A 185 5.51 -10.32 25.69
C MET A 185 5.36 -11.00 27.05
N GLU A 186 4.14 -11.09 27.58
CA GLU A 186 3.86 -11.86 28.81
C GLU A 186 4.20 -13.36 28.69
N CYS A 187 4.18 -13.90 27.47
CA CYS A 187 4.49 -15.31 27.21
C CYS A 187 6.01 -15.56 27.01
N ILE A 188 6.83 -14.52 26.93
CA ILE A 188 8.27 -14.62 26.64
C ILE A 188 9.06 -14.27 27.90
N PRO A 189 9.96 -15.15 28.38
CA PRO A 189 10.85 -14.82 29.49
C PRO A 189 11.60 -13.51 29.22
N SER A 190 11.63 -12.60 30.21
CA SER A 190 12.20 -11.26 30.02
C SER A 190 13.70 -11.27 29.68
N ASP A 191 14.41 -12.30 30.14
CA ASP A 191 15.83 -12.55 29.84
C ASP A 191 16.07 -13.10 28.42
N HIS A 192 15.01 -13.42 27.67
CA HIS A 192 15.06 -13.78 26.25
C HIS A 192 14.71 -12.58 25.34
N VAL A 193 14.47 -11.40 25.91
CA VAL A 193 14.09 -10.18 25.19
C VAL A 193 15.18 -9.13 25.35
N PHE A 194 15.88 -8.84 24.25
CA PHE A 194 16.98 -7.87 24.22
C PHE A 194 16.56 -6.60 23.49
N LEU A 195 16.12 -5.59 24.25
CA LEU A 195 15.86 -4.25 23.72
C LEU A 195 17.17 -3.48 23.55
N ASP A 196 17.14 -2.42 22.72
CA ASP A 196 18.31 -1.56 22.45
C ASP A 196 19.59 -2.34 22.07
N SER A 197 19.41 -3.50 21.44
CA SER A 197 20.48 -4.45 21.10
C SER A 197 20.53 -4.72 19.59
N PRO A 198 20.93 -3.73 18.76
CA PRO A 198 20.97 -3.91 17.31
C PRO A 198 21.88 -5.07 16.91
N VAL A 199 21.36 -5.98 16.09
CA VAL A 199 22.15 -7.07 15.51
C VAL A 199 23.10 -6.48 14.46
N GLN A 200 24.39 -6.73 14.61
CA GLN A 200 25.43 -6.29 13.69
C GLN A 200 25.71 -7.33 12.62
N SER A 201 25.78 -8.61 12.99
CA SER A 201 26.05 -9.67 12.02
C SER A 201 25.50 -11.04 12.41
N VAL A 202 25.24 -11.85 11.38
CA VAL A 202 24.84 -13.26 11.49
C VAL A 202 25.72 -14.08 10.54
N GLN A 203 26.46 -15.05 11.08
CA GLN A 203 27.47 -15.80 10.34
C GLN A 203 27.37 -17.30 10.64
N ASN A 204 27.26 -18.13 9.60
CA ASN A 204 27.44 -19.58 9.77
C ASN A 204 28.89 -19.90 10.10
N GLN A 205 29.06 -20.81 11.06
CA GLN A 205 30.33 -21.37 11.48
C GLN A 205 30.58 -22.70 10.75
N ALA A 206 31.84 -23.15 10.75
CA ALA A 206 32.23 -24.42 10.13
C ALA A 206 31.59 -25.65 10.80
N ASP A 207 31.18 -25.54 12.07
CA ASP A 207 30.51 -26.60 12.83
C ASP A 207 28.99 -26.66 12.57
N GLY A 208 28.48 -25.82 11.65
CA GLY A 208 27.06 -25.77 11.28
C GLY A 208 26.21 -24.82 12.13
N ARG A 209 26.73 -24.28 13.24
CA ARG A 209 26.02 -23.29 14.05
C ARG A 209 26.09 -21.90 13.44
N ILE A 210 25.28 -20.98 13.97
CA ILE A 210 25.19 -19.60 13.52
C ILE A 210 25.59 -18.68 14.67
N THR A 211 26.63 -17.88 14.46
CA THR A 211 27.03 -16.84 15.41
C THR A 211 26.30 -15.55 15.09
N LEU A 212 25.54 -15.04 16.06
CA LEU A 212 24.94 -13.73 16.06
C LEU A 212 25.77 -12.78 16.90
N ARG A 213 26.05 -11.59 16.37
CA ARG A 213 26.74 -10.50 17.08
C ARG A 213 25.88 -9.26 17.11
N THR A 214 25.85 -8.59 18.26
CA THR A 214 25.20 -7.29 18.43
C THR A 214 26.24 -6.17 18.44
N VAL A 215 25.81 -4.93 18.18
CA VAL A 215 26.65 -3.73 18.29
C VAL A 215 27.19 -3.55 19.73
N GLY A 216 26.43 -3.98 20.74
CA GLY A 216 26.82 -3.94 22.15
C GLY A 216 27.86 -4.99 22.56
N GLY A 217 28.39 -5.79 21.63
CA GLY A 217 29.43 -6.79 21.88
C GLY A 217 28.93 -8.18 22.30
N LEU A 218 27.62 -8.36 22.52
CA LEU A 218 27.04 -9.69 22.76
C LEU A 218 27.29 -10.57 21.53
N SER A 219 27.83 -11.77 21.76
CA SER A 219 28.10 -12.78 20.74
C SER A 219 27.59 -14.12 21.23
N GLN A 220 26.64 -14.72 20.51
CA GLN A 220 26.00 -15.98 20.88
C GLN A 220 25.86 -16.89 19.67
N ASN A 221 25.90 -18.21 19.91
CA ASN A 221 25.72 -19.22 18.87
C ASN A 221 24.32 -19.83 18.98
N PHE A 222 23.69 -20.02 17.84
CA PHE A 222 22.36 -20.59 17.69
C PHE A 222 22.36 -21.67 16.61
N ASP A 223 21.45 -22.63 16.73
CA ASP A 223 21.23 -23.64 15.69
C ASP A 223 20.42 -23.08 14.51
N HIS A 224 19.58 -22.07 14.78
CA HIS A 224 18.74 -21.42 13.78
C HIS A 224 18.58 -19.93 14.10
N VAL A 225 18.54 -19.08 13.07
CA VAL A 225 18.28 -17.64 13.19
C VAL A 225 17.16 -17.22 12.24
N ILE A 226 16.15 -16.54 12.78
CA ILE A 226 15.09 -15.92 11.99
C ILE A 226 15.37 -14.42 11.89
N LEU A 227 15.60 -13.93 10.67
CA LEU A 227 15.70 -12.51 10.38
C LEU A 227 14.31 -11.97 10.08
N ALA A 228 13.67 -11.38 11.09
CA ALA A 228 12.37 -10.72 11.02
C ALA A 228 12.48 -9.20 10.75
N THR A 229 13.53 -8.78 10.06
CA THR A 229 13.83 -7.38 9.67
C THR A 229 13.47 -7.14 8.20
N HIS A 230 13.66 -5.92 7.69
CA HIS A 230 13.49 -5.66 6.25
C HIS A 230 14.52 -6.42 5.40
N GLY A 231 14.20 -6.74 4.14
CA GLY A 231 15.09 -7.53 3.28
C GLY A 231 16.49 -6.90 3.04
N ASP A 232 16.55 -5.58 2.90
CA ASP A 232 17.81 -4.82 2.83
C ASP A 232 18.61 -4.89 4.13
N GLN A 233 17.94 -4.78 5.27
CA GLN A 233 18.54 -4.94 6.60
C GLN A 233 19.05 -6.37 6.82
N ALA A 234 18.28 -7.38 6.42
CA ALA A 234 18.69 -8.78 6.48
C ALA A 234 19.97 -9.00 5.66
N LEU A 235 20.04 -8.48 4.43
CA LEU A 235 21.26 -8.55 3.63
C LEU A 235 22.44 -7.84 4.30
N SER A 236 22.21 -6.67 4.90
CA SER A 236 23.24 -5.93 5.63
C SER A 236 23.77 -6.72 6.83
N ILE A 237 22.90 -7.39 7.59
CA ILE A 237 23.26 -8.22 8.74
C ILE A 237 24.05 -9.47 8.30
N LEU A 238 23.68 -10.09 7.18
CA LEU A 238 24.42 -11.23 6.65
C LEU A 238 25.79 -10.82 6.09
N GLY A 239 25.88 -9.64 5.47
CA GLY A 239 27.14 -9.05 5.01
C GLY A 239 27.95 -9.99 4.10
N PRO A 240 29.25 -10.25 4.40
CA PRO A 240 30.07 -11.20 3.65
C PRO A 240 29.62 -12.66 3.76
N SER A 241 28.84 -13.02 4.80
CA SER A 241 28.34 -14.38 4.99
C SER A 241 27.06 -14.66 4.18
N ALA A 242 26.54 -13.69 3.42
CA ALA A 242 25.47 -13.95 2.46
C ALA A 242 26.02 -14.73 1.25
N THR A 243 25.34 -15.82 0.90
CA THR A 243 25.55 -16.55 -0.36
C THR A 243 25.20 -15.67 -1.57
N ASP A 244 25.66 -16.06 -2.76
CA ASP A 244 25.38 -15.30 -3.98
C ASP A 244 23.87 -15.23 -4.28
N GLU A 245 23.14 -16.32 -4.03
CA GLU A 245 21.68 -16.38 -4.23
C GLU A 245 20.93 -15.51 -3.22
N GLU A 246 21.32 -15.54 -1.94
CA GLU A 246 20.77 -14.61 -0.92
C GLU A 246 21.05 -13.16 -1.30
N ARG A 247 22.24 -12.85 -1.82
CA ARG A 247 22.60 -11.49 -2.24
C ARG A 247 21.78 -11.03 -3.43
N GLU A 248 21.60 -11.88 -4.44
CA GLU A 248 20.77 -11.60 -5.61
C GLU A 248 19.32 -11.28 -5.19
N ILE A 249 18.74 -12.16 -4.37
CA ILE A 249 17.34 -12.05 -3.95
C ILE A 249 17.16 -10.88 -2.99
N LEU A 250 17.89 -10.83 -1.89
CA LEU A 250 17.67 -9.85 -0.83
C LEU A 250 18.00 -8.42 -1.28
N SER A 251 18.94 -8.24 -2.22
CA SER A 251 19.29 -6.91 -2.74
C SER A 251 18.15 -6.24 -3.51
N SER A 252 17.16 -7.03 -3.94
CA SER A 252 15.98 -6.56 -4.68
C SER A 252 14.95 -5.86 -3.80
N PHE A 253 14.97 -6.10 -2.48
CA PHE A 253 14.10 -5.42 -1.54
C PHE A 253 14.74 -4.12 -1.09
N LYS A 254 14.09 -3.01 -1.40
CA LYS A 254 14.52 -1.66 -1.02
C LYS A 254 13.51 -1.03 -0.08
N THR A 255 13.95 -0.03 0.66
CA THR A 255 13.08 0.79 1.50
C THR A 255 13.20 2.27 1.13
N SER A 256 12.12 3.02 1.32
CA SER A 256 12.11 4.48 1.33
C SER A 256 11.98 4.98 2.76
N GLN A 257 12.49 6.18 3.03
CA GLN A 257 12.29 6.86 4.31
C GLN A 257 11.04 7.71 4.24
N ASN A 258 10.20 7.61 5.27
CA ASN A 258 9.03 8.45 5.45
C ASN A 258 9.08 9.18 6.80
N GLU A 259 8.78 10.48 6.78
CA GLU A 259 8.53 11.26 7.99
C GLU A 259 7.05 11.11 8.39
N VAL A 260 6.80 10.89 9.68
CA VAL A 260 5.46 10.84 10.25
C VAL A 260 5.36 11.85 11.39
N VAL A 261 4.41 12.76 11.31
CA VAL A 261 4.22 13.83 12.29
C VAL A 261 2.86 13.68 12.98
N LEU A 262 2.87 13.58 14.30
CA LEU A 262 1.66 13.67 15.14
C LEU A 262 1.41 15.15 15.47
N HIS A 263 0.25 15.68 15.08
CA HIS A 263 -0.11 17.08 15.26
C HIS A 263 -1.62 17.29 15.36
N SER A 264 -2.03 18.54 15.64
CA SER A 264 -3.42 19.02 15.61
C SER A 264 -3.66 20.12 14.56
N ASP A 265 -2.66 20.39 13.71
CA ASP A 265 -2.72 21.38 12.62
C ASP A 265 -3.71 21.01 11.50
N LEU A 266 -4.81 21.75 11.42
CA LEU A 266 -5.89 21.53 10.43
C LEU A 266 -5.53 21.97 9.01
N THR A 267 -4.41 22.66 8.78
CA THR A 267 -3.96 23.00 7.42
C THR A 267 -3.58 21.78 6.58
N HIS A 268 -3.41 20.63 7.25
CA HIS A 268 -3.15 19.31 6.66
C HIS A 268 -4.42 18.51 6.32
N MET A 269 -5.60 19.06 6.59
CA MET A 269 -6.87 18.46 6.23
C MET A 269 -7.45 19.12 4.96
N PRO A 270 -8.35 18.44 4.22
CA PRO A 270 -9.06 19.05 3.12
C PRO A 270 -9.76 20.35 3.56
N LYS A 271 -9.79 21.35 2.68
CA LYS A 271 -10.41 22.65 2.95
C LYS A 271 -11.89 22.52 3.25
N ARG A 272 -12.57 21.57 2.59
CA ARG A 272 -13.99 21.29 2.82
C ARG A 272 -14.14 20.16 3.81
N ARG A 273 -14.82 20.43 4.93
CA ARG A 273 -15.14 19.43 5.96
C ARG A 273 -15.92 18.23 5.42
N SER A 274 -16.72 18.40 4.37
CA SER A 274 -17.41 17.29 3.71
C SER A 274 -16.49 16.30 3.00
N ALA A 275 -15.24 16.68 2.73
CA ALA A 275 -14.21 15.82 2.17
C ALA A 275 -13.30 15.18 3.25
N TRP A 276 -13.52 15.49 4.54
CA TRP A 276 -12.71 14.92 5.62
C TRP A 276 -12.96 13.43 5.72
N CYS A 277 -11.89 12.68 5.62
CA CYS A 277 -11.87 11.23 5.65
C CYS A 277 -10.95 10.71 6.76
N SER A 278 -10.99 9.41 7.03
CA SER A 278 -10.01 8.78 7.91
C SER A 278 -8.61 8.89 7.30
N TRP A 279 -8.53 8.81 5.96
CA TRP A 279 -7.31 8.92 5.17
C TRP A 279 -7.47 10.10 4.20
N ASN A 280 -6.57 11.08 4.22
CA ASN A 280 -6.68 12.29 3.39
C ASN A 280 -5.39 12.48 2.58
N TYR A 281 -5.42 12.11 1.30
CA TYR A 281 -4.30 12.26 0.39
C TYR A 281 -4.19 13.71 -0.06
N MET A 282 -3.06 14.33 0.27
CA MET A 282 -2.75 15.72 -0.02
C MET A 282 -1.72 15.76 -1.16
N THR A 283 -2.01 16.51 -2.21
CA THR A 283 -1.10 16.56 -3.37
C THR A 283 -1.12 17.92 -4.06
N LEU A 284 -0.11 18.16 -4.89
CA LEU A 284 0.00 19.35 -5.73
C LEU A 284 0.05 18.90 -7.18
N SER A 285 -0.58 19.68 -8.05
CA SER A 285 -0.38 19.56 -9.49
C SER A 285 1.09 19.89 -9.79
N PRO A 286 1.75 19.11 -10.65
CA PRO A 286 3.13 19.41 -11.04
C PRO A 286 3.19 20.78 -11.71
N GLU A 287 4.18 21.60 -11.35
CA GLU A 287 4.46 22.82 -12.08
C GLU A 287 5.08 22.48 -13.44
N PRO A 288 4.95 23.34 -14.47
CA PRO A 288 5.60 23.11 -15.75
C PRO A 288 7.12 22.89 -15.58
N GLY A 289 7.59 21.69 -15.91
CA GLY A 289 9.01 21.32 -15.79
C GLY A 289 9.42 20.74 -14.42
N THR A 290 8.49 20.59 -13.47
CA THR A 290 8.73 19.91 -12.19
C THR A 290 7.90 18.62 -12.09
N THR A 291 8.34 17.72 -11.22
CA THR A 291 7.54 16.55 -10.82
C THR A 291 7.36 16.62 -9.31
N THR A 292 6.12 16.75 -8.83
CA THR A 292 5.81 16.61 -7.41
C THR A 292 5.72 15.14 -7.09
N ASP A 293 6.83 14.55 -6.65
CA ASP A 293 6.93 13.11 -6.35
C ASP A 293 6.85 12.81 -4.85
N ILE A 294 6.03 13.57 -4.12
CA ILE A 294 5.84 13.41 -2.67
C ILE A 294 4.47 12.81 -2.42
N VAL A 295 4.44 11.69 -1.69
CA VAL A 295 3.23 11.10 -1.14
C VAL A 295 2.93 11.73 0.21
N SER A 296 1.91 12.58 0.30
CA SER A 296 1.47 13.17 1.57
C SER A 296 0.10 12.67 1.96
N LEU A 297 -0.02 12.15 3.19
CA LEU A 297 -1.24 11.51 3.67
C LEU A 297 -1.51 11.87 5.12
N THR A 298 -2.65 12.49 5.38
CA THR A 298 -3.11 12.84 6.73
C THR A 298 -4.15 11.85 7.21
N TYR A 299 -3.81 11.10 8.26
CA TYR A 299 -4.72 10.25 8.99
C TYR A 299 -5.47 11.04 10.06
N ASN A 300 -6.81 10.98 10.02
CA ASN A 300 -7.65 11.54 11.07
C ASN A 300 -7.89 10.47 12.15
N MET A 301 -7.08 10.50 13.19
CA MET A 301 -7.07 9.46 14.24
C MET A 301 -8.33 9.47 15.10
N ASN A 302 -9.01 10.62 15.18
CA ASN A 302 -10.32 10.69 15.84
C ASN A 302 -11.34 9.77 15.16
N THR A 303 -11.34 9.71 13.83
CA THR A 303 -12.24 8.82 13.07
C THR A 303 -11.67 7.40 12.99
N LEU A 304 -10.37 7.27 12.68
CA LEU A 304 -9.74 5.98 12.42
C LEU A 304 -9.60 5.11 13.68
N GLN A 305 -9.43 5.71 14.85
CA GLN A 305 -9.18 5.00 16.11
C GLN A 305 -10.17 5.36 17.22
N HIS A 306 -11.26 6.06 16.88
CA HIS A 306 -12.30 6.50 17.80
C HIS A 306 -11.78 7.36 18.97
N ILE A 307 -10.72 8.15 18.74
CA ILE A 307 -10.16 9.03 19.77
C ILE A 307 -11.12 10.22 20.00
N PRO A 308 -11.66 10.42 21.22
CA PRO A 308 -12.65 11.45 21.50
C PRO A 308 -12.12 12.86 21.23
N THR A 309 -12.68 13.55 20.24
CA THR A 309 -12.27 14.92 19.90
C THR A 309 -12.57 15.92 21.01
N GLU A 310 -13.63 15.71 21.80
CA GLU A 310 -13.97 16.60 22.92
C GLU A 310 -12.91 16.57 24.03
N GLN A 311 -12.26 15.43 24.23
CA GLN A 311 -11.24 15.25 25.26
C GLN A 311 -9.84 15.62 24.78
N PHE A 312 -9.49 15.26 23.53
CA PHE A 312 -8.11 15.36 23.03
C PHE A 312 -7.92 16.37 21.90
N GLY A 313 -9.00 17.00 21.43
CA GLY A 313 -8.98 17.82 20.23
C GLY A 313 -8.76 16.99 18.96
N HIS A 314 -8.30 17.67 17.91
CA HIS A 314 -7.95 17.02 16.65
C HIS A 314 -6.63 16.27 16.79
N VAL A 315 -6.66 14.96 16.55
CA VAL A 315 -5.50 14.09 16.59
C VAL A 315 -5.23 13.63 15.17
N LEU A 316 -4.22 14.22 14.54
CA LEU A 316 -3.85 13.98 13.16
C LEU A 316 -2.45 13.38 13.09
N VAL A 317 -2.25 12.44 12.17
CA VAL A 317 -0.94 11.89 11.86
C VAL A 317 -0.70 12.11 10.37
N THR A 318 0.30 12.92 10.02
CA THR A 318 0.62 13.19 8.61
C THR A 318 1.93 12.52 8.22
N LEU A 319 1.84 11.69 7.18
CA LEU A 319 2.96 11.11 6.46
C LEU A 319 3.48 12.14 5.44
N ASN A 320 4.79 12.40 5.45
CA ASN A 320 5.51 13.28 4.53
C ASN A 320 4.73 14.57 4.22
N PRO A 321 4.57 15.47 5.21
CA PRO A 321 3.75 16.66 5.05
C PRO A 321 4.26 17.56 3.91
N LEU A 322 3.37 18.01 3.01
CA LEU A 322 3.74 18.92 1.91
C LEU A 322 4.35 20.25 2.41
N HIS A 323 3.95 20.68 3.61
CA HIS A 323 4.50 21.81 4.34
C HIS A 323 4.56 21.44 5.83
N GLN A 324 5.57 21.89 6.56
CA GLN A 324 5.72 21.45 7.95
C GLN A 324 4.54 21.91 8.84
N PRO A 325 3.93 21.03 9.67
CA PRO A 325 2.93 21.44 10.65
C PRO A 325 3.49 22.49 11.60
N SER A 326 2.61 23.37 12.10
CA SER A 326 3.00 24.38 13.09
C SER A 326 3.68 23.72 14.31
N PRO A 327 4.86 24.20 14.76
CA PRO A 327 5.53 23.65 15.93
C PRO A 327 4.66 23.67 17.20
N ALA A 328 3.83 24.69 17.36
CA ALA A 328 2.91 24.82 18.50
C ALA A 328 1.79 23.76 18.49
N LEU A 329 1.52 23.15 17.34
CA LEU A 329 0.49 22.13 17.16
C LEU A 329 1.08 20.73 16.96
N THR A 330 2.40 20.56 17.08
CA THR A 330 3.10 19.29 16.84
C THR A 330 3.44 18.61 18.17
N GLN A 331 3.05 17.33 18.32
CA GLN A 331 3.33 16.54 19.52
C GLN A 331 4.43 15.49 19.32
N GLY A 332 4.73 15.08 18.08
CA GLY A 332 5.78 14.09 17.84
C GLY A 332 6.16 13.96 16.38
N ARG A 333 7.41 13.54 16.13
CA ARG A 333 7.97 13.26 14.81
C ARG A 333 8.66 11.92 14.84
N PHE A 334 8.44 11.11 13.81
CA PHE A 334 8.95 9.75 13.69
C PHE A 334 9.46 9.52 12.28
N HIS A 335 10.47 8.67 12.13
CA HIS A 335 11.00 8.26 10.84
C HIS A 335 10.81 6.76 10.69
N TYR A 336 10.27 6.35 9.56
CA TYR A 336 10.01 4.94 9.25
C TYR A 336 10.58 4.58 7.90
N SER A 337 11.20 3.40 7.83
CA SER A 337 11.52 2.75 6.56
C SER A 337 10.27 2.02 6.05
N HIS A 338 9.90 2.25 4.78
CA HIS A 338 8.79 1.57 4.14
C HIS A 338 9.27 0.73 2.94
N PRO A 339 8.87 -0.54 2.78
CA PRO A 339 9.26 -1.36 1.63
C PRO A 339 8.81 -0.75 0.30
N LEU A 340 9.64 -0.86 -0.73
CA LEU A 340 9.32 -0.49 -2.10
C LEU A 340 8.94 -1.73 -2.92
N TYR A 341 7.78 -1.67 -3.59
CA TYR A 341 7.23 -2.74 -4.41
C TYR A 341 7.49 -2.48 -5.89
N THR A 342 8.70 -2.82 -6.34
CA THR A 342 9.10 -2.77 -7.75
C THR A 342 8.88 -4.13 -8.41
N SER A 343 8.85 -4.19 -9.74
CA SER A 343 8.83 -5.47 -10.49
C SER A 343 9.94 -6.41 -10.04
N ARG A 344 11.13 -5.88 -9.75
CA ARG A 344 12.27 -6.66 -9.25
C ARG A 344 12.00 -7.24 -7.86
N ALA A 345 11.42 -6.46 -6.94
CA ALA A 345 11.08 -6.93 -5.60
C ALA A 345 10.03 -8.06 -5.67
N VAL A 346 8.99 -7.90 -6.49
CA VAL A 346 7.94 -8.92 -6.69
C VAL A 346 8.52 -10.21 -7.30
N ALA A 347 9.38 -10.10 -8.32
CA ALA A 347 10.06 -11.27 -8.88
C ALA A 347 10.96 -11.98 -7.85
N ALA A 348 11.61 -11.22 -6.96
CA ALA A 348 12.43 -11.78 -5.89
C ALA A 348 11.60 -12.51 -4.83
N GLN A 349 10.34 -12.11 -4.57
CA GLN A 349 9.45 -12.81 -3.65
C GLN A 349 9.21 -14.27 -4.07
N ILE A 350 9.05 -14.52 -5.37
CA ILE A 350 8.88 -15.87 -5.93
C ILE A 350 10.12 -16.74 -5.64
N LYS A 351 11.30 -16.13 -5.69
CA LYS A 351 12.58 -16.82 -5.46
C LYS A 351 12.90 -17.05 -3.98
N LEU A 352 12.19 -16.43 -3.03
CA LEU A 352 12.53 -16.51 -1.60
C LEU A 352 12.62 -17.94 -1.07
N GLN A 353 11.79 -18.87 -1.58
CA GLN A 353 11.82 -20.27 -1.16
C GLN A 353 13.15 -20.97 -1.46
N ALA A 354 13.92 -20.48 -2.42
CA ALA A 354 15.23 -21.03 -2.74
C ALA A 354 16.25 -20.84 -1.60
N ILE A 355 16.11 -19.76 -0.82
CA ILE A 355 17.06 -19.42 0.26
C ILE A 355 16.55 -19.72 1.68
N GLN A 356 15.26 -19.99 1.84
CA GLN A 356 14.67 -20.27 3.16
C GLN A 356 15.25 -21.53 3.81
N ASN A 357 15.78 -21.38 5.02
CA ASN A 357 16.27 -22.46 5.89
C ASN A 357 17.29 -23.42 5.23
N LYS A 358 18.05 -22.97 4.23
CA LYS A 358 19.08 -23.81 3.58
C LYS A 358 20.33 -24.01 4.44
N ARG A 359 20.59 -23.07 5.34
CA ARG A 359 21.76 -23.04 6.25
C ARG A 359 21.38 -22.64 7.67
N GLY A 360 20.16 -22.94 8.10
CA GLY A 360 19.63 -22.55 9.41
C GLY A 360 19.27 -21.07 9.54
N VAL A 361 19.23 -20.31 8.44
CA VAL A 361 18.75 -18.92 8.42
C VAL A 361 17.40 -18.86 7.70
N SER A 362 16.42 -18.25 8.34
CA SER A 362 15.09 -17.97 7.76
C SER A 362 14.82 -16.48 7.68
N PHE A 363 14.00 -16.08 6.72
CA PHE A 363 13.60 -14.69 6.52
C PHE A 363 12.09 -14.54 6.72
N ALA A 364 11.67 -13.58 7.53
CA ALA A 364 10.26 -13.29 7.77
C ALA A 364 10.03 -11.78 7.77
N GLY A 365 8.83 -11.36 7.42
CA GLY A 365 8.45 -9.95 7.39
C GLY A 365 7.40 -9.66 6.34
N ALA A 366 6.74 -8.52 6.48
CA ALA A 366 5.66 -8.11 5.59
C ALA A 366 6.11 -7.98 4.12
N TRP A 367 7.38 -7.66 3.89
CA TRP A 367 8.02 -7.54 2.57
C TRP A 367 8.10 -8.88 1.80
N THR A 368 7.83 -10.00 2.46
CA THR A 368 7.78 -11.33 1.81
C THR A 368 6.49 -11.53 0.99
N ASN A 369 5.50 -10.63 1.10
CA ASN A 369 4.26 -10.64 0.30
C ASN A 369 3.75 -9.19 0.06
N TYR A 370 2.48 -8.84 0.32
CA TYR A 370 1.95 -7.52 -0.07
C TYR A 370 2.37 -6.34 0.83
N GLY A 371 3.03 -6.59 1.96
CA GLY A 371 3.47 -5.54 2.89
C GLY A 371 2.53 -5.23 4.03
N PHE A 372 1.48 -6.03 4.23
CA PHE A 372 0.48 -5.80 5.28
C PHE A 372 0.83 -6.55 6.56
N HIS A 373 0.08 -6.22 7.61
CA HIS A 373 0.25 -6.86 8.91
C HIS A 373 0.04 -8.37 8.85
N GLU A 374 -0.99 -8.82 8.11
CA GLU A 374 -1.24 -10.25 7.89
C GLU A 374 -0.07 -10.95 7.20
N ASP A 375 0.63 -10.28 6.27
CA ASP A 375 1.77 -10.86 5.56
C ASP A 375 2.96 -11.05 6.50
N GLY A 376 3.26 -10.04 7.31
CA GLY A 376 4.29 -10.13 8.34
C GLY A 376 3.97 -11.23 9.35
N PHE A 377 2.75 -11.23 9.87
CA PHE A 377 2.28 -12.22 10.83
C PHE A 377 2.33 -13.65 10.27
N SER A 378 1.78 -13.85 9.07
CA SER A 378 1.75 -15.15 8.40
C SER A 378 3.13 -15.66 8.02
N SER A 379 4.05 -14.78 7.63
CA SER A 379 5.44 -15.16 7.33
C SER A 379 6.15 -15.71 8.57
N GLY A 380 5.95 -15.09 9.75
CA GLY A 380 6.50 -15.58 11.01
C GLY A 380 5.91 -16.94 11.41
N LEU A 381 4.58 -17.10 11.30
CA LEU A 381 3.92 -18.39 11.55
C LEU A 381 4.44 -19.49 10.61
N ARG A 382 4.68 -19.16 9.34
CA ARG A 382 5.20 -20.10 8.35
C ARG A 382 6.58 -20.61 8.74
N VAL A 383 7.50 -19.72 9.13
CA VAL A 383 8.83 -20.12 9.62
C VAL A 383 8.72 -20.98 10.88
N ALA A 384 7.90 -20.57 11.85
CA ALA A 384 7.71 -21.34 13.09
C ALA A 384 7.19 -22.77 12.81
N ARG A 385 6.21 -22.91 11.92
CA ARG A 385 5.62 -24.20 11.56
C ARG A 385 6.55 -25.04 10.68
N ASP A 386 7.00 -24.49 9.55
CA ASP A 386 7.63 -25.26 8.48
C ASP A 386 9.13 -25.50 8.76
N HIS A 387 9.80 -24.61 9.48
CA HIS A 387 11.25 -24.70 9.73
C HIS A 387 11.58 -25.16 11.14
N LEU A 388 10.71 -24.89 12.12
CA LEU A 388 10.93 -25.21 13.53
C LEU A 388 9.94 -26.24 14.10
N GLY A 389 8.97 -26.71 13.31
CA GLY A 389 8.03 -27.76 13.73
C GLY A 389 6.96 -27.32 14.74
N ALA A 390 6.72 -26.01 14.89
CA ALA A 390 5.69 -25.52 15.80
C ALA A 390 4.28 -25.94 15.33
N THR A 391 3.44 -26.34 16.27
CA THR A 391 2.02 -26.62 16.00
C THR A 391 1.21 -25.35 16.23
N LEU A 392 0.47 -24.91 15.20
CA LEU A 392 -0.39 -23.73 15.31
C LEU A 392 -1.70 -24.09 16.02
N PRO A 393 -2.25 -23.21 16.88
CA PRO A 393 -3.52 -23.45 17.57
C PRO A 393 -4.75 -23.25 16.67
N PHE A 394 -4.55 -23.00 15.38
CA PHE A 394 -5.59 -22.85 14.35
C PHE A 394 -5.03 -23.23 12.98
N ASP A 395 -5.92 -23.54 12.04
CA ASP A 395 -5.53 -23.81 10.66
C ASP A 395 -4.95 -22.56 10.00
N PHE A 396 -3.78 -22.69 9.41
CA PHE A 396 -3.15 -21.62 8.65
C PHE A 396 -3.92 -21.35 7.35
N ILE A 397 -4.20 -20.09 7.04
CA ILE A 397 -4.81 -19.66 5.79
C ILE A 397 -3.78 -18.87 4.97
N ASP A 398 -3.58 -19.20 3.70
CA ASP A 398 -2.75 -18.36 2.82
C ASP A 398 -3.52 -17.10 2.40
N SER A 399 -3.01 -15.93 2.81
CA SER A 399 -3.61 -14.63 2.51
C SER A 399 -3.46 -14.21 1.04
N SER A 400 -2.54 -14.83 0.29
CA SER A 400 -2.19 -14.46 -1.09
C SER A 400 -3.36 -14.65 -2.07
N PHE A 401 -4.28 -15.56 -1.74
CA PHE A 401 -5.44 -15.92 -2.55
C PHE A 401 -6.72 -15.98 -1.70
N SER A 402 -6.90 -15.01 -0.81
CA SER A 402 -8.07 -14.95 0.10
C SER A 402 -9.43 -15.00 -0.62
N ARG A 403 -9.47 -14.62 -1.91
CA ARG A 403 -10.66 -14.70 -2.79
C ARG A 403 -10.58 -15.79 -3.87
N GLY A 404 -9.62 -16.70 -3.76
CA GLY A 404 -9.26 -17.68 -4.78
C GLY A 404 -8.22 -17.15 -5.77
N THR A 405 -7.91 -17.94 -6.80
CA THR A 405 -6.89 -17.62 -7.82
C THR A 405 -7.44 -16.79 -8.98
N THR A 406 -8.73 -16.94 -9.29
CA THR A 406 -9.30 -16.38 -10.52
C THR A 406 -10.69 -15.80 -10.28
N PRO A 407 -10.94 -14.53 -10.65
CA PRO A 407 -12.27 -13.95 -10.61
C PRO A 407 -13.24 -14.74 -11.52
N ARG A 408 -14.44 -15.02 -11.01
CA ARG A 408 -15.54 -15.58 -11.81
C ARG A 408 -16.58 -14.50 -12.04
N LEU A 409 -16.77 -14.14 -13.30
CA LEU A 409 -17.77 -13.14 -13.71
C LEU A 409 -19.15 -13.79 -13.75
N ASN A 410 -20.15 -13.10 -13.22
CA ASN A 410 -21.55 -13.50 -13.31
C ASN A 410 -22.29 -12.70 -14.41
N LEU A 411 -23.56 -13.02 -14.64
CA LEU A 411 -24.39 -12.35 -15.66
C LEU A 411 -24.51 -10.84 -15.43
N THR A 412 -24.55 -10.40 -14.16
CA THR A 412 -24.59 -8.98 -13.81
C THR A 412 -23.30 -8.27 -14.21
N ASP A 413 -22.13 -8.89 -14.01
CA ASP A 413 -20.84 -8.34 -14.45
C ASP A 413 -20.80 -8.18 -15.97
N TYR A 414 -21.27 -9.19 -16.73
CA TYR A 414 -21.34 -9.10 -18.18
C TYR A 414 -22.29 -7.99 -18.67
N ALA A 415 -23.45 -7.83 -18.02
CA ALA A 415 -24.38 -6.75 -18.33
C ALA A 415 -23.78 -5.36 -18.07
N ILE A 416 -23.09 -5.18 -16.94
CA ILE A 416 -22.40 -3.94 -16.60
C ILE A 416 -21.28 -3.66 -17.62
N ARG A 417 -20.45 -4.67 -17.92
CA ARG A 417 -19.38 -4.56 -18.93
C ARG A 417 -19.93 -4.17 -20.30
N PHE A 418 -21.06 -4.73 -20.72
CA PHE A 418 -21.72 -4.33 -21.96
C PHE A 418 -22.09 -2.84 -21.96
N ILE A 419 -22.77 -2.36 -20.91
CA ILE A 419 -23.14 -0.94 -20.77
C ILE A 419 -21.90 -0.03 -20.83
N ILE A 420 -20.84 -0.40 -20.10
CA ILE A 420 -19.57 0.35 -20.09
C ILE A 420 -18.98 0.41 -21.49
N THR A 421 -18.94 -0.71 -22.23
CA THR A 421 -18.43 -0.76 -23.60
C THR A 421 -19.25 0.12 -24.55
N VAL A 422 -20.59 0.10 -24.44
CA VAL A 422 -21.46 0.97 -25.24
C VAL A 422 -21.14 2.44 -24.97
N ILE A 423 -21.03 2.85 -23.71
CA ILE A 423 -20.66 4.22 -23.34
C ILE A 423 -19.25 4.57 -23.86
N GLN A 424 -18.29 3.66 -23.73
CA GLN A 424 -16.92 3.87 -24.18
C GLN A 424 -16.85 4.12 -25.68
N VAL A 425 -17.54 3.31 -26.48
CA VAL A 425 -17.50 3.37 -27.96
C VAL A 425 -18.36 4.51 -28.50
N LEU A 426 -19.55 4.73 -27.95
CA LEU A 426 -20.49 5.72 -28.50
C LEU A 426 -20.29 7.13 -27.97
N ILE A 427 -19.72 7.28 -26.76
CA ILE A 427 -19.61 8.58 -26.09
C ILE A 427 -18.15 8.98 -25.91
N ILE A 428 -17.34 8.15 -25.24
CA ILE A 428 -15.99 8.56 -24.83
C ILE A 428 -15.02 8.64 -26.01
N GLN A 429 -14.96 7.61 -26.86
CA GLN A 429 -14.04 7.57 -28.00
C GLN A 429 -14.31 8.72 -29.00
N PRO A 430 -15.55 8.98 -29.46
CA PRO A 430 -15.83 10.09 -30.37
C PRO A 430 -15.48 11.45 -29.78
N LEU A 431 -15.79 11.68 -28.50
CA LEU A 431 -15.42 12.93 -27.82
C LEU A 431 -13.89 13.11 -27.78
N GLY A 432 -13.14 12.03 -27.55
CA GLY A 432 -11.68 12.02 -27.61
C GLY A 432 -11.14 12.39 -28.99
N THR A 433 -11.69 11.79 -30.05
CA THR A 433 -11.31 12.10 -31.44
C THR A 433 -11.60 13.56 -31.80
N ILE A 434 -12.76 14.09 -31.40
CA ILE A 434 -13.14 15.49 -31.63
C ILE A 434 -12.19 16.43 -30.87
N ALA A 435 -11.84 16.11 -29.62
CA ALA A 435 -10.92 16.91 -28.81
C ALA A 435 -9.50 16.93 -29.42
N LEU A 436 -8.98 15.79 -29.87
CA LEU A 436 -7.70 15.69 -30.57
C LEU A 436 -7.70 16.49 -31.88
N ALA A 437 -8.79 16.41 -32.66
CA ALA A 437 -8.94 17.18 -33.89
C ALA A 437 -8.96 18.70 -33.62
N ARG A 438 -9.64 19.15 -32.55
CA ARG A 438 -9.63 20.56 -32.11
C ARG A 438 -8.25 21.02 -31.66
N LYS A 439 -7.52 20.21 -30.86
CA LYS A 439 -6.16 20.53 -30.41
C LYS A 439 -5.18 20.64 -31.60
N ARG A 440 -5.28 19.75 -32.58
CA ARG A 440 -4.50 19.81 -33.84
C ARG A 440 -4.80 21.07 -34.65
N ARG A 441 -6.08 21.49 -34.73
CA ARG A 441 -6.45 22.76 -35.41
C ARG A 441 -5.90 23.99 -34.70
N LEU A 442 -5.96 24.03 -33.37
CA LEU A 442 -5.41 25.13 -32.56
C LEU A 442 -3.88 25.21 -32.61
N TYR A 443 -3.19 24.07 -32.67
CA TYR A 443 -1.74 24.05 -32.86
C TYR A 443 -1.34 24.57 -34.24
N LYS A 444 -2.06 24.16 -35.29
CA LYS A 444 -1.86 24.68 -36.65
C LYS A 444 -2.14 26.18 -36.76
N SER A 445 -3.18 26.69 -36.09
CA SER A 445 -3.48 28.12 -36.11
C SER A 445 -2.42 28.96 -35.39
N ARG A 446 -1.91 28.51 -34.23
CA ARG A 446 -0.83 29.19 -33.50
C ARG A 446 0.52 29.15 -34.24
N GLY A 447 0.84 28.06 -34.93
CA GLY A 447 2.03 27.99 -35.79
C GLY A 447 1.95 28.90 -37.01
N ALA A 448 0.76 29.00 -37.64
CA ALA A 448 0.54 29.94 -38.75
C ALA A 448 0.56 31.41 -38.29
N GLU A 449 0.25 31.69 -37.03
CA GLU A 449 0.28 33.04 -36.44
C GLU A 449 1.69 33.45 -36.00
N SER A 450 2.58 32.49 -35.66
CA SER A 450 4.00 32.77 -35.42
C SER A 450 4.75 33.03 -36.73
N GLU A 451 4.48 32.26 -37.79
CA GLU A 451 5.06 32.51 -39.13
C GLU A 451 4.63 33.87 -39.72
N ARG A 452 3.42 34.36 -39.42
CA ARG A 452 2.96 35.70 -39.84
C ARG A 452 3.54 36.87 -39.05
N LYS A 453 4.22 36.61 -37.93
CA LYS A 453 4.90 37.65 -37.12
C LYS A 453 6.40 37.73 -37.39
N GLU A 454 6.96 36.76 -38.11
CA GLU A 454 8.35 36.72 -38.55
C GLU A 454 8.54 37.18 -40.02
N ILE A 455 7.45 37.52 -40.71
CA ILE A 455 7.41 38.18 -42.03
C ILE A 455 6.89 39.60 -41.82
#